data_AF-A0A5K1GUW9-F1
#
_entry.id   AF-A0A5K1GUW9-F1
#
_cell.length_a   1.000
_cell.length_b   1.000
_cell.length_c   1.000
_cell.angle_alpha   90.00
_cell.angle_beta   90.00
_cell.angle_gamma   90.00
#
_symmetry.space_group_name_H-M   'P 1'
#
loop_
_entity.id
_entity.type
_entity.pdbx_description
1 polymer ?
#
loop_
_entity_poly.entity_id
_entity_poly.type
_entity_poly.pdbx_seq_one_letter_code
_entity_poly.pdbx_strand_id
1 'polypeptide(L)' 'DDTVTKAAIGVLGDLADTLGVSAAPLLRQSVFYRDFVDECLSSDDYMIKETAEWAQLTVRRVVSG' A
#
# COMPACT_ATOMS: atom_id res chain seq x y z
N ASP A 1 -7.76 -14.38 -3.90
CA ASP A 1 -9.15 -13.93 -3.98
C ASP A 1 -9.10 -12.42 -4.00
N ASP A 2 -9.65 -11.82 -5.05
CA ASP A 2 -9.51 -10.40 -5.38
C ASP A 2 -10.07 -9.50 -4.27
N THR A 3 -11.10 -9.97 -3.56
CA THR A 3 -11.62 -9.28 -2.37
C THR A 3 -10.62 -9.21 -1.23
N VAL A 4 -9.87 -10.29 -0.98
CA VAL A 4 -8.82 -10.32 0.04
C VAL A 4 -7.65 -9.42 -0.35
N THR A 5 -7.24 -9.46 -1.62
CA THR A 5 -6.17 -8.60 -2.13
C THR A 5 -6.54 -7.12 -1.98
N LYS A 6 -7.74 -6.74 -2.42
CA LYS A 6 -8.25 -5.36 -2.29
C LYS A 6 -8.29 -4.90 -0.82
N ALA A 7 -8.77 -5.75 0.08
CA ALA A 7 -8.82 -5.43 1.51
C ALA A 7 -7.41 -5.24 2.09
N ALA A 8 -6.47 -6.12 1.75
CA ALA A 8 -5.11 -6.05 2.26
C ALA A 8 -4.35 -4.81 1.78
N ILE A 9 -4.49 -4.42 0.50
CA ILE A 9 -3.88 -3.19 -0.01
C ILE A 9 -4.52 -1.94 0.59
N GLY A 10 -5.84 -1.97 0.83
CA GLY A 10 -6.54 -0.93 1.59
C GLY A 10 -5.97 -0.77 3.00
N VAL A 11 -5.83 -1.87 3.76
CA VAL A 11 -5.26 -1.87 5.11
C VAL A 11 -3.82 -1.35 5.13
N LEU A 12 -3.01 -1.66 4.13
CA LEU A 12 -1.64 -1.10 4.03
C LEU A 12 -1.67 0.43 3.89
N GLY A 13 -2.56 0.95 3.05
CA GLY A 13 -2.75 2.40 2.91
C GLY A 13 -3.29 3.04 4.18
N ASP A 14 -4.31 2.44 4.82
CA ASP A 14 -4.88 2.91 6.08
C ASP A 14 -3.84 2.94 7.21
N LEU A 15 -2.99 1.91 7.29
CA LEU A 15 -1.88 1.85 8.24
C LEU A 15 -0.92 3.03 8.05
N ALA A 16 -0.53 3.30 6.81
CA ALA A 16 0.35 4.42 6.48
C ALA A 16 -0.31 5.77 6.81
N ASP A 17 -1.58 5.95 6.45
CA ASP A 17 -2.32 7.20 6.71
C ASP A 17 -2.52 7.44 8.22
N THR A 18 -2.84 6.38 8.96
CA THR A 18 -3.12 6.45 10.40
C THR A 18 -1.86 6.74 11.22
N LEU A 19 -0.74 6.08 10.89
CA LEU A 19 0.50 6.19 11.68
C LEU A 19 1.44 7.29 11.19
N GLY A 20 1.26 7.78 9.97
CA GLY A 20 2.12 8.78 9.35
C GLY A 20 3.59 8.36 9.41
N VAL A 21 4.48 9.30 9.70
CA VAL A 21 5.95 9.08 9.80
C VAL A 21 6.34 7.98 10.80
N SER A 22 5.47 7.62 11.75
CA SER A 22 5.75 6.53 12.71
C SER A 22 5.74 5.16 12.03
N ALA A 23 5.07 5.00 10.89
CA ALA A 23 5.13 3.78 10.08
C ALA A 23 6.39 3.72 9.20
N ALA A 24 7.12 4.81 9.02
CA ALA A 24 8.24 4.86 8.09
C ALA A 24 9.36 3.84 8.41
N PRO A 25 9.75 3.57 9.67
CA PRO A 25 10.71 2.51 9.97
C PRO A 25 10.23 1.12 9.53
N LEU A 26 8.96 0.78 9.79
CA LEU A 26 8.36 -0.50 9.39
C LEU A 26 8.32 -0.64 7.86
N LEU A 27 7.90 0.41 7.16
CA LEU A 27 7.81 0.41 5.70
C LEU A 27 9.21 0.34 5.08
N ARG A 28 10.18 1.16 5.52
CA ARG A 28 11.54 1.17 4.95
C ARG A 28 12.31 -0.14 5.16
N GLN A 29 12.03 -0.89 6.22
CA GLN A 29 12.73 -2.14 6.55
C GLN A 29 12.26 -3.34 5.72
N SER A 30 11.16 -3.20 4.98
CA SER A 30 10.52 -4.32 4.29
C SER A 30 10.43 -4.06 2.79
N VAL A 31 10.92 -4.99 1.97
CA VAL A 31 10.66 -4.97 0.52
C VAL A 31 9.26 -5.48 0.19
N PHE A 32 8.64 -6.24 1.09
CA PHE A 32 7.36 -6.90 0.89
C PHE A 32 6.25 -5.93 0.48
N TYR A 33 6.13 -4.78 1.14
CA TYR A 33 5.06 -3.84 0.82
C TYR A 33 5.20 -3.29 -0.61
N ARG A 34 6.44 -3.11 -1.10
CA ARG A 34 6.69 -2.59 -2.44
C ARG A 34 6.29 -3.62 -3.48
N ASP A 35 6.74 -4.86 -3.33
CA ASP A 35 6.41 -5.94 -4.24
C ASP A 35 4.90 -6.22 -4.24
N PHE A 36 4.26 -6.18 -3.06
CA PHE A 36 2.80 -6.33 -2.92
C PHE A 36 2.03 -5.18 -3.58
N VAL A 37 2.46 -3.93 -3.42
CA VAL A 37 1.87 -2.78 -4.11
C VAL A 37 2.03 -2.91 -5.62
N ASP A 38 3.20 -3.31 -6.11
CA ASP A 38 3.47 -3.48 -7.55
C ASP A 38 2.63 -4.61 -8.17
N GLU A 39 2.40 -5.71 -7.43
CA GLU A 39 1.46 -6.77 -7.81
C GLU A 39 0.04 -6.22 -7.93
N CYS A 40 -0.43 -5.46 -6.93
CA CYS A 40 -1.77 -4.87 -6.96
C CYS A 40 -1.94 -3.85 -8.10
N LEU A 41 -0.91 -3.05 -8.40
CA LEU A 41 -0.89 -2.12 -9.53
C LEU A 41 -0.87 -2.83 -10.88
N SER A 42 -0.43 -4.08 -10.92
CA SER A 42 -0.43 -4.90 -12.14
C SER A 42 -1.73 -5.70 -12.31
N SER A 43 -2.67 -5.62 -11.36
CA SER A 43 -3.95 -6.32 -11.41
C SER A 43 -4.83 -5.88 -12.58
N ASP A 44 -5.57 -6.82 -13.16
CA ASP A 44 -6.63 -6.56 -14.14
C ASP A 44 -7.93 -6.05 -13.47
N ASP A 45 -8.07 -6.22 -12.15
CA ASP A 45 -9.18 -5.66 -11.39
C ASP A 45 -8.95 -4.16 -11.15
N TYR A 46 -9.81 -3.34 -11.78
CA TYR A 46 -9.79 -1.89 -11.64
C TYR A 46 -9.84 -1.42 -10.18
N MET A 47 -10.65 -2.07 -9.34
CA MET A 47 -10.82 -1.66 -7.95
C MET A 47 -9.59 -1.97 -7.10
N ILE A 48 -8.88 -3.07 -7.40
CA ILE A 48 -7.59 -3.35 -6.75
C ILE A 48 -6.57 -2.30 -7.17
N LYS A 49 -6.45 -2.05 -8.48
CA LYS A 49 -5.49 -1.08 -9.03
C LYS A 49 -5.72 0.33 -8.46
N GLU A 50 -6.95 0.81 -8.44
CA GLU A 50 -7.32 2.11 -7.87
C GLU A 50 -6.96 2.20 -6.37
N THR A 51 -7.26 1.15 -5.59
CA THR A 51 -6.93 1.11 -4.16
C THR A 51 -5.40 1.11 -3.95
N ALA A 52 -4.67 0.41 -4.81
CA ALA A 52 -3.21 0.32 -4.78
C ALA A 52 -2.53 1.65 -5.14
N GLU A 53 -3.05 2.38 -6.13
CA GLU A 53 -2.56 3.72 -6.49
C GLU A 53 -2.67 4.68 -5.31
N TRP A 54 -3.82 4.68 -4.63
CA TRP A 54 -4.00 5.47 -3.41
C TRP A 54 -3.02 5.04 -2.30
N ALA A 55 -2.94 3.74 -2.00
CA ALA A 55 -2.05 3.23 -0.95
C ALA A 55 -0.57 3.56 -1.24
N GLN A 56 -0.14 3.45 -2.50
CA GLN A 56 1.22 3.80 -2.93
C GLN A 56 1.52 5.29 -2.67
N LEU A 57 0.60 6.20 -3.01
CA LEU A 57 0.78 7.63 -2.76
C LEU A 57 0.89 7.94 -1.27
N THR A 58 0.03 7.34 -0.45
CA THR A 58 0.04 7.51 1.02
C THR A 58 1.35 7.01 1.62
N VAL A 59 1.77 5.79 1.27
CA VAL A 59 3.03 5.20 1.72
C VAL A 59 4.23 6.04 1.27
N ARG A 60 4.24 6.52 0.01
CA ARG A 60 5.32 7.38 -0.48
C ARG A 60 5.45 8.65 0.35
N ARG A 61 4.34 9.33 0.69
CA ARG A 61 4.35 10.51 1.57
C ARG A 61 4.99 10.22 2.92
N VAL A 62 4.62 9.10 3.54
CA VAL A 62 5.15 8.66 4.83
C VAL A 62 6.65 8.34 4.76
N VAL A 63 7.09 7.67 3.70
CA VAL A 63 8.48 7.22 3.56
C VAL A 63 9.40 8.35 3.09
N SER A 64 8.88 9.35 2.38
CA SER A 64 9.64 10.54 1.96
C SER A 64 9.73 11.64 3.03
N GLY A 65 8.81 11.63 4.00
CA GLY A 65 8.85 12.50 5.18
C GLY A 65 9.86 12.04 6.22
#